data_AF-A0A957I099-F1
#
_entry.id   AF-A0A957I099-F1
#
_cell.length_a   1.000
_cell.length_b   1.000
_cell.length_c   1.000
_cell.angle_alpha   90.00
_cell.angle_beta   90.00
_cell.angle_gamma   90.00
#
_symmetry.space_group_name_H-M   'P 1'
#
loop_
_entity.id
_entity.type
_entity.pdbx_description
1 polymer ?
#
loop_
_entity_poly.entity_id
_entity_poly.type
_entity_poly.pdbx_seq_one_letter_code
_entity_poly.pdbx_strand_id
1 'polypeptide(L)'
;MLTKNRIPKKFYAVSIFLLGTITIFSIFTWYESSSKPSLDELLESNSPSCQYPCWQNITPSVTSVEEGINSISRLTFISGEDSINHYPQSSLYAFRFSPGNVGRIYYEKETITSVYLSLLSMGSLSDALSILGVPKWIVIDFDEGNLIYVAYLFFPDKGTVIRGISIYEEDEKFQLNTASGSSEASIYPEMRLDGLWFYNDSSDDTASEILQEKLSNSTEWTDSQEPIANDWTSYGFYIRVP
;
A
#
# COMPACT_ATOMS: atom_id res chain seq x y z
N MET A 1 40.86 -29.37 -54.73
CA MET A 1 39.83 -30.30 -54.23
C MET A 1 39.34 -29.78 -52.89
N LEU A 2 38.10 -29.30 -52.80
CA LEU A 2 37.49 -28.86 -51.54
C LEU A 2 36.70 -30.04 -50.95
N THR A 3 37.18 -30.58 -49.84
CA THR A 3 36.47 -31.63 -49.10
C THR A 3 35.24 -31.01 -48.42
N LYS A 4 34.07 -31.47 -48.84
CA LYS A 4 32.78 -31.00 -48.33
C LYS A 4 32.55 -31.63 -46.95
N ASN A 5 32.93 -30.91 -45.88
CA ASN A 5 32.67 -31.33 -44.50
C ASN A 5 31.15 -31.44 -44.28
N ARG A 6 30.63 -32.68 -44.24
CA ARG A 6 29.24 -32.95 -43.86
C ARG A 6 29.18 -33.08 -42.34
N ILE A 7 28.67 -32.05 -41.68
CA ILE A 7 28.31 -32.13 -40.27
C ILE A 7 27.20 -33.19 -40.12
N PRO A 8 27.32 -34.14 -39.17
CA PRO A 8 26.35 -35.21 -39.00
C PRO A 8 24.98 -34.64 -38.58
N LYS A 9 23.90 -35.12 -39.21
CA LYS A 9 22.51 -34.66 -38.93
C LYS A 9 22.11 -34.71 -37.45
N LYS A 10 22.72 -35.61 -36.66
CA LYS A 10 22.51 -35.70 -35.21
C LYS A 10 22.99 -34.47 -34.45
N PHE A 11 24.03 -33.79 -34.92
CA PHE A 11 24.56 -32.58 -34.28
C PHE A 11 23.57 -31.41 -34.41
N TYR A 12 22.93 -31.26 -35.56
CA TYR A 12 21.90 -30.24 -35.78
C TYR A 12 20.68 -30.43 -34.87
N ALA A 13 20.23 -31.66 -34.65
CA ALA A 13 19.09 -31.94 -33.79
C ALA A 13 19.36 -31.55 -32.31
N VAL A 14 20.57 -31.84 -31.81
CA VAL A 14 20.99 -31.49 -30.45
C VAL A 14 21.13 -29.97 -30.30
N SER A 15 21.72 -29.29 -31.28
CA SER A 15 21.85 -27.83 -31.25
C SER A 15 20.49 -27.13 -31.27
N ILE A 16 19.54 -27.59 -32.10
CA ILE A 16 18.19 -27.01 -32.17
C ILE A 16 17.45 -27.21 -30.85
N PHE A 17 17.56 -28.39 -30.23
CA PHE A 17 16.94 -28.65 -28.93
C PHE A 17 17.51 -27.76 -27.82
N LEU A 18 18.84 -27.63 -27.73
CA LEU A 18 19.50 -26.76 -26.75
C LEU A 18 19.14 -25.28 -26.94
N LEU A 19 19.12 -24.80 -28.18
CA LEU A 19 18.67 -23.44 -28.50
C LEU A 19 17.21 -23.22 -28.09
N GLY A 20 16.34 -24.18 -28.36
CA GLY A 20 14.94 -24.15 -27.94
C GLY A 20 14.79 -24.05 -26.42
N THR A 21 15.52 -24.89 -25.66
CA THR A 21 15.47 -24.87 -24.20
C THR A 21 16.02 -23.58 -23.60
N ILE A 22 17.11 -23.03 -24.15
CA ILE A 22 17.68 -21.76 -23.68
C ILE A 22 16.70 -20.62 -23.96
N THR A 23 16.06 -20.61 -25.14
CA THR A 23 15.11 -19.55 -25.51
C THR A 23 13.87 -19.58 -24.61
N ILE A 24 13.33 -20.78 -24.35
CA ILE A 24 12.21 -20.96 -23.42
C ILE A 24 12.61 -20.49 -22.01
N PHE A 25 13.78 -20.92 -21.52
CA PHE A 25 14.28 -20.51 -20.21
C PHE A 25 14.46 -18.98 -20.12
N SER A 26 15.04 -18.35 -21.14
CA SER A 26 15.17 -16.89 -21.22
C SER A 26 13.80 -16.18 -21.20
N ILE A 27 12.79 -16.70 -21.92
CA ILE A 27 11.43 -16.14 -21.91
C ILE A 27 10.81 -16.27 -20.51
N PHE A 28 10.94 -17.43 -19.85
CA PHE A 28 10.44 -17.63 -18.49
C PHE A 28 11.14 -16.71 -17.47
N THR A 29 12.47 -16.61 -17.51
CA THR A 29 13.23 -15.71 -16.61
C THR A 29 12.94 -14.24 -16.87
N TRP A 30 12.60 -13.86 -18.11
CA TRP A 30 12.24 -12.48 -18.42
C TRP A 30 10.83 -12.13 -17.92
N TYR A 31 9.90 -13.09 -17.98
CA TYR A 31 8.54 -12.93 -17.47
C TYR A 31 8.49 -12.80 -15.94
N GLU A 32 9.38 -13.49 -15.22
CA GLU A 32 9.49 -13.35 -13.75
C GLU A 32 10.08 -12.00 -13.31
N SER A 33 10.85 -11.30 -14.16
CA SER A 33 11.46 -10.02 -13.77
C SER A 33 10.49 -8.83 -13.71
N SER A 34 9.20 -9.04 -14.00
CA SER A 34 8.18 -7.99 -14.01
C SER A 34 6.96 -8.31 -13.13
N SER A 35 7.09 -9.22 -12.16
CA SER A 35 6.02 -9.43 -11.18
C SER A 35 5.89 -8.21 -10.27
N LYS A 36 4.68 -7.65 -10.18
CA LYS A 36 4.36 -6.64 -9.16
C LYS A 36 4.58 -7.26 -7.77
N PRO A 37 5.16 -6.52 -6.80
CA PRO A 37 5.31 -7.05 -5.46
C PRO A 37 3.92 -7.39 -4.90
N SER A 38 3.81 -8.51 -4.20
CA SER A 38 2.55 -8.85 -3.52
C SER A 38 2.30 -7.87 -2.37
N LEU A 39 1.04 -7.78 -1.92
CA LEU A 39 0.72 -6.99 -0.74
C LEU A 39 1.47 -7.51 0.49
N ASP A 40 1.61 -8.84 0.60
CA ASP A 40 2.41 -9.50 1.63
C ASP A 40 3.87 -9.05 1.57
N GLU A 41 4.51 -9.00 0.40
CA GLU A 41 5.91 -8.54 0.29
C GLU A 41 6.12 -7.07 0.69
N LEU A 42 5.07 -6.24 0.58
CA LEU A 42 5.11 -4.84 1.00
C LEU A 42 4.81 -4.66 2.49
N LEU A 43 3.92 -5.48 3.05
CA LEU A 43 3.44 -5.39 4.42
C LEU A 43 4.30 -6.21 5.37
N GLU A 44 4.67 -7.42 4.97
CA GLU A 44 5.57 -8.28 5.70
C GLU A 44 6.99 -7.74 5.53
N SER A 45 7.51 -7.24 6.63
CA SER A 45 8.92 -6.96 6.80
C SER A 45 9.73 -8.22 6.51
N ASN A 46 10.25 -8.36 5.30
CA ASN A 46 11.17 -9.44 4.91
C ASN A 46 12.45 -9.50 5.77
N SER A 47 12.63 -8.59 6.73
CA SER A 47 13.71 -8.61 7.71
C SER A 47 13.19 -8.97 9.10
N PRO A 48 13.70 -10.03 9.74
CA PRO A 48 13.38 -10.36 11.14
C PRO A 48 13.77 -9.25 12.13
N SER A 49 14.57 -8.25 11.71
CA SER A 49 14.93 -7.08 12.51
C SER A 49 13.94 -5.91 12.41
N CYS A 50 12.95 -5.99 11.53
CA CYS A 50 12.01 -4.90 11.28
C CYS A 50 10.63 -5.39 11.71
N GLN A 51 10.12 -4.91 12.84
CA GLN A 51 8.76 -5.20 13.30
C GLN A 51 7.95 -3.91 13.25
N TYR A 52 6.64 -3.99 13.01
CA TYR A 52 5.76 -2.82 13.02
C TYR A 52 6.06 -1.89 14.22
N PRO A 53 6.13 -0.56 14.01
CA PRO A 53 5.80 0.21 12.80
C PRO A 53 6.94 0.36 11.78
N CYS A 54 7.95 -0.53 11.82
CA CYS A 54 9.04 -0.52 10.86
C CYS A 54 8.60 -1.00 9.47
N TRP A 55 9.05 -0.30 8.42
CA TRP A 55 8.94 -0.72 7.03
C TRP A 55 10.31 -0.71 6.35
N GLN A 56 10.78 -1.85 5.83
CA GLN A 56 12.07 -1.95 5.13
C GLN A 56 13.28 -1.35 5.90
N ASN A 57 13.33 -1.59 7.22
CA ASN A 57 14.30 -1.01 8.18
C ASN A 57 14.16 0.50 8.42
N ILE A 58 13.05 1.10 7.98
CA ILE A 58 12.67 2.46 8.30
C ILE A 58 11.69 2.41 9.46
N THR A 59 12.17 2.76 10.65
CA THR A 59 11.34 3.00 11.82
C THR A 59 11.12 4.50 11.91
N PRO A 60 9.88 5.00 11.73
CA PRO A 60 9.64 6.43 11.83
C PRO A 60 10.06 6.99 13.20
N SER A 61 10.38 8.27 13.26
CA SER A 61 10.96 9.00 14.40
C SER A 61 12.30 8.46 14.94
N VAL A 62 12.86 7.39 14.35
CA VAL A 62 14.12 6.76 14.76
C VAL A 62 15.12 6.74 13.62
N THR A 63 14.72 6.30 12.44
CA THR A 63 15.58 6.20 11.26
C THR A 63 15.89 7.59 10.71
N SER A 64 17.18 7.85 10.48
CA SER A 64 17.61 9.10 9.84
C SER A 64 17.17 9.15 8.38
N VAL A 65 17.06 10.36 7.83
CA VAL A 65 16.75 10.55 6.40
C VAL A 65 17.76 9.82 5.52
N GLU A 66 19.06 9.94 5.82
CA GLU A 66 20.12 9.27 5.06
C GLU A 66 19.97 7.74 5.06
N GLU A 67 19.78 7.13 6.24
CA GLU A 67 19.60 5.69 6.37
C GLU A 67 18.34 5.19 5.66
N GLY A 68 17.24 5.93 5.73
CA GLY A 68 15.99 5.53 5.09
C GLY A 68 16.05 5.62 3.57
N ILE A 69 16.66 6.68 3.02
CA ILE A 69 16.89 6.78 1.57
C ILE A 69 17.83 5.68 1.10
N ASN A 70 18.88 5.37 1.86
CA ASN A 70 19.77 4.24 1.59
C ASN A 70 19.06 2.88 1.66
N SER A 71 18.03 2.74 2.49
CA SER A 71 17.24 1.50 2.57
C SER A 71 16.34 1.33 1.35
N ILE A 72 15.68 2.41 0.91
CA ILE A 72 14.77 2.42 -0.24
C ILE A 72 15.53 2.25 -1.57
N SER A 73 16.68 2.90 -1.72
CA SER A 73 17.49 2.78 -2.95
C SER A 73 18.01 1.36 -3.21
N ARG A 74 17.98 0.48 -2.21
CA ARG A 74 18.37 -0.94 -2.32
C ARG A 74 17.21 -1.87 -2.67
N LEU A 75 15.97 -1.37 -2.69
CA LEU A 75 14.80 -2.19 -3.00
C LEU A 75 14.79 -2.51 -4.50
N THR A 76 14.74 -3.80 -4.84
CA THR A 76 14.87 -4.30 -6.21
C THR A 76 13.76 -3.80 -7.15
N PHE A 77 12.59 -3.47 -6.60
CA PHE A 77 11.44 -2.95 -7.34
C PHE A 77 11.47 -1.41 -7.51
N ILE A 78 12.48 -0.74 -6.97
CA ILE A 78 12.73 0.69 -7.16
C ILE A 78 13.90 0.82 -8.13
N SER A 79 13.62 0.75 -9.44
CA SER A 79 14.67 0.74 -10.46
C SER A 79 14.89 2.13 -11.09
N GLY A 80 16.07 2.71 -10.88
CA GLY A 80 16.60 3.91 -11.58
C GLY A 80 17.21 4.95 -10.64
N GLU A 81 18.33 5.58 -11.02
CA GLU A 81 18.95 6.66 -10.21
C GLU A 81 18.03 7.88 -10.01
N ASP A 82 17.12 8.15 -10.96
CA ASP A 82 16.09 9.21 -10.88
C ASP A 82 14.78 8.77 -10.19
N SER A 83 14.78 7.60 -9.54
CA SER A 83 13.56 7.01 -8.98
C SER A 83 13.10 7.69 -7.69
N ILE A 84 14.00 8.39 -6.98
CA ILE A 84 13.71 9.09 -5.73
C ILE A 84 13.90 10.59 -5.94
N ASN A 85 12.82 11.35 -5.83
CA ASN A 85 12.80 12.80 -6.01
C ASN A 85 12.69 13.49 -4.65
N HIS A 86 13.55 14.49 -4.41
CA HIS A 86 13.55 15.27 -3.18
C HIS A 86 12.79 16.59 -3.34
N TYR A 87 11.88 16.85 -2.41
CA TYR A 87 11.05 18.06 -2.33
C TYR A 87 11.30 18.75 -0.99
N PRO A 88 12.38 19.54 -0.86
CA PRO A 88 12.80 20.10 0.43
C PRO A 88 11.78 21.08 1.03
N GLN A 89 11.01 21.79 0.19
CA GLN A 89 10.00 22.74 0.64
C GLN A 89 8.81 22.06 1.35
N SER A 90 8.64 20.75 1.16
CA SER A 90 7.58 19.95 1.76
C SER A 90 8.13 18.85 2.68
N SER A 91 9.43 18.92 3.01
CA SER A 91 10.17 17.90 3.76
C SER A 91 9.82 16.47 3.33
N LEU A 92 9.89 16.23 2.02
CA LEU A 92 9.37 15.03 1.38
C LEU A 92 10.37 14.43 0.39
N TYR A 93 10.51 13.11 0.40
CA TYR A 93 11.03 12.35 -0.73
C TYR A 93 9.92 11.53 -1.36
N ALA A 94 9.79 11.53 -2.69
CA ALA A 94 8.83 10.69 -3.39
C ALA A 94 9.55 9.68 -4.27
N PHE A 95 9.06 8.45 -4.32
CA PHE A 95 9.64 7.39 -5.13
C PHE A 95 8.58 6.55 -5.86
N ARG A 96 8.98 5.86 -6.93
CA ARG A 96 8.14 4.89 -7.63
C ARG A 96 8.65 3.49 -7.34
N PHE A 97 7.75 2.58 -6.97
CA PHE A 97 8.11 1.23 -6.55
C PHE A 97 7.38 0.12 -7.33
N SER A 98 6.41 0.49 -8.15
CA SER A 98 5.73 -0.38 -9.12
C SER A 98 5.05 0.52 -10.16
N PRO A 99 4.79 0.05 -11.39
CA PRO A 99 4.00 0.81 -12.36
C PRO A 99 2.67 1.29 -11.75
N GLY A 100 2.49 2.61 -11.69
CA GLY A 100 1.29 3.25 -11.12
C GLY A 100 1.31 3.50 -9.61
N ASN A 101 2.29 2.98 -8.88
CA ASN A 101 2.39 3.14 -7.42
C ASN A 101 3.51 4.10 -7.03
N VAL A 102 3.24 4.90 -6.00
CA VAL A 102 4.16 5.93 -5.49
C VAL A 102 4.32 5.79 -3.99
N GLY A 103 5.56 5.88 -3.53
CA GLY A 103 5.90 5.99 -2.12
C GLY A 103 6.33 7.41 -1.78
N ARG A 104 6.15 7.79 -0.52
CA ARG A 104 6.51 9.10 0.01
C ARG A 104 7.13 8.91 1.39
N ILE A 105 8.24 9.59 1.65
CA ILE A 105 8.87 9.67 2.97
C ILE A 105 8.76 11.11 3.42
N TYR A 106 8.08 11.31 4.53
CA TYR A 106 8.04 12.60 5.21
C TYR A 106 9.13 12.61 6.28
N TYR A 107 9.75 13.76 6.47
CA TYR A 107 10.80 13.92 7.47
C TYR A 107 10.69 15.27 8.18
N GLU A 108 11.25 15.33 9.36
CA GLU A 108 11.46 16.57 10.09
C GLU A 108 12.89 16.57 10.63
N LYS A 109 13.60 17.69 10.48
CA LYS A 109 15.03 17.79 10.79
C LYS A 109 15.81 16.71 10.03
N GLU A 110 16.39 15.74 10.73
CA GLU A 110 17.22 14.67 10.17
C GLU A 110 16.58 13.29 10.28
N THR A 111 15.33 13.19 10.75
CA THR A 111 14.64 11.91 11.01
C THR A 111 13.37 11.78 10.19
N ILE A 112 13.10 10.56 9.72
CA ILE A 112 11.87 10.24 8.98
C ILE A 112 10.70 10.23 9.95
N THR A 113 9.60 10.94 9.65
CA THR A 113 8.41 11.00 10.50
C THR A 113 7.31 10.04 10.06
N SER A 114 7.20 9.79 8.75
CA SER A 114 6.28 8.78 8.23
C SER A 114 6.67 8.29 6.84
N VAL A 115 6.19 7.10 6.51
CA VAL A 115 6.26 6.53 5.16
C VAL A 115 4.84 6.29 4.66
N TYR A 116 4.53 6.79 3.48
CA TYR A 116 3.27 6.52 2.78
C TYR A 116 3.53 5.71 1.52
N LEU A 117 2.75 4.65 1.31
CA LEU A 117 2.73 3.87 0.09
C LEU A 117 1.34 3.98 -0.55
N SER A 118 1.28 4.45 -1.78
CA SER A 118 0.08 4.32 -2.61
C SER A 118 0.02 2.91 -3.18
N LEU A 119 -1.05 2.20 -2.87
CA LEU A 119 -1.27 0.79 -3.16
C LEU A 119 -2.30 0.57 -4.28
N LEU A 120 -2.38 1.51 -5.23
CA LEU A 120 -3.34 1.49 -6.32
C LEU A 120 -3.31 0.13 -7.04
N SER A 121 -4.38 -0.66 -6.83
CA SER A 121 -4.57 -1.99 -7.43
C SER A 121 -3.63 -3.09 -6.91
N MET A 122 -3.18 -2.99 -5.65
CA MET A 122 -2.32 -4.00 -5.02
C MET A 122 -3.06 -5.00 -4.12
N GLY A 123 -4.34 -4.76 -3.81
CA GLY A 123 -5.15 -5.68 -3.03
C GLY A 123 -6.51 -5.10 -2.62
N SER A 124 -7.30 -5.95 -1.97
CA SER A 124 -8.55 -5.62 -1.30
C SER A 124 -8.34 -5.28 0.16
N LEU A 125 -9.30 -4.62 0.78
CA LEU A 125 -9.29 -4.35 2.22
C LEU A 125 -9.17 -5.64 3.03
N SER A 126 -9.81 -6.71 2.58
CA SER A 126 -9.74 -8.03 3.22
C SER A 126 -8.31 -8.59 3.30
N ASP A 127 -7.52 -8.38 2.25
CA ASP A 127 -6.14 -8.87 2.19
C ASP A 127 -5.30 -8.18 3.27
N ALA A 128 -5.43 -6.86 3.38
CA ALA A 128 -4.70 -6.13 4.42
C ALA A 128 -5.21 -6.44 5.83
N LEU A 129 -6.51 -6.65 6.03
CA LEU A 129 -7.07 -7.06 7.33
C LEU A 129 -6.59 -8.46 7.75
N SER A 130 -6.33 -9.37 6.80
CA SER A 130 -5.79 -10.69 7.12
C SER A 130 -4.37 -10.63 7.73
N ILE A 131 -3.61 -9.58 7.40
CA ILE A 131 -2.22 -9.36 7.83
C ILE A 131 -2.17 -8.42 9.06
N LEU A 132 -2.90 -7.31 9.00
CA LEU A 132 -2.93 -6.32 10.06
C LEU A 132 -3.89 -6.65 11.20
N GLY A 133 -4.82 -7.58 10.99
CA GLY A 133 -5.84 -7.95 11.98
C GLY A 133 -6.97 -6.94 12.03
N VAL A 134 -7.49 -6.68 13.23
CA VAL A 134 -8.64 -5.80 13.46
C VAL A 134 -8.15 -4.39 13.80
N PRO A 135 -8.64 -3.33 13.13
CA PRO A 135 -8.31 -1.95 13.47
C PRO A 135 -8.94 -1.55 14.81
N LYS A 136 -8.30 -0.62 15.51
CA LYS A 136 -8.86 -0.01 16.73
C LYS A 136 -9.93 1.03 16.40
N TRP A 137 -9.74 1.79 15.31
CA TRP A 137 -10.68 2.81 14.86
C TRP A 137 -10.86 2.78 13.35
N ILE A 138 -12.00 3.29 12.92
CA ILE A 138 -12.31 3.45 11.51
C ILE A 138 -12.98 4.81 11.31
N VAL A 139 -12.58 5.52 10.26
CA VAL A 139 -13.19 6.78 9.84
C VAL A 139 -13.62 6.68 8.40
N ILE A 140 -14.82 7.16 8.12
CA ILE A 140 -15.33 7.27 6.76
C ILE A 140 -15.44 8.74 6.40
N ASP A 141 -14.80 9.10 5.28
CA ASP A 141 -14.87 10.42 4.69
C ASP A 141 -15.50 10.33 3.29
N PHE A 142 -16.10 11.43 2.84
CA PHE A 142 -16.62 11.57 1.49
C PHE A 142 -15.80 12.62 0.74
N ASP A 143 -15.04 12.15 -0.24
CA ASP A 143 -14.29 13.02 -1.13
C ASP A 143 -15.23 13.55 -2.22
N GLU A 144 -15.82 14.72 -1.96
CA GLU A 144 -16.76 15.40 -2.87
C GLU A 144 -16.17 15.63 -4.27
N GLY A 145 -14.85 15.85 -4.36
CA GLY A 145 -14.18 16.14 -5.63
C GLY A 145 -14.15 14.93 -6.57
N ASN A 146 -14.04 13.74 -6.00
CA ASN A 146 -14.00 12.48 -6.74
C ASN A 146 -15.31 11.68 -6.63
N LEU A 147 -16.27 12.13 -5.83
CA LEU A 147 -17.51 11.43 -5.51
C LEU A 147 -17.26 10.00 -5.01
N ILE A 148 -16.28 9.84 -4.11
CA ILE A 148 -15.92 8.53 -3.54
C ILE A 148 -15.98 8.55 -2.01
N TYR A 149 -16.30 7.39 -1.42
CA TYR A 149 -16.14 7.17 0.01
C TYR A 149 -14.76 6.61 0.31
N VAL A 150 -14.15 7.12 1.36
CA VAL A 150 -12.81 6.76 1.80
C VAL A 150 -12.90 6.24 3.22
N ALA A 151 -12.44 5.01 3.43
CA ALA A 151 -12.32 4.43 4.76
C ALA A 151 -10.86 4.49 5.22
N TYR A 152 -10.63 5.07 6.39
CA TYR A 152 -9.35 5.08 7.07
C TYR A 152 -9.41 4.12 8.26
N LEU A 153 -8.60 3.05 8.23
CA LEU A 153 -8.57 2.02 9.27
C LEU A 153 -7.26 2.14 10.06
N PHE A 154 -7.38 2.25 11.38
CA PHE A 154 -6.26 2.60 12.27
C PHE A 154 -5.79 1.42 13.11
N PHE A 155 -4.49 1.15 13.07
CA PHE A 155 -3.82 0.07 13.80
C PHE A 155 -2.70 0.67 14.66
N PRO A 156 -3.03 1.32 15.80
CA PRO A 156 -2.05 2.03 16.61
C PRO A 156 -0.97 1.11 17.18
N ASP A 157 -1.32 -0.11 17.59
CA ASP A 157 -0.35 -1.11 18.07
C ASP A 157 0.66 -1.52 16.98
N LYS A 158 0.35 -1.23 15.71
CA LYS A 158 1.21 -1.47 14.55
C LYS A 158 1.75 -0.17 13.94
N GLY A 159 1.45 0.99 14.53
CA GLY A 159 1.70 2.34 13.98
C GLY A 159 1.40 2.44 12.49
N THR A 160 0.21 1.97 12.10
CA THR A 160 -0.20 1.85 10.69
C THR A 160 -1.60 2.41 10.46
N VAL A 161 -1.81 3.09 9.33
CA VAL A 161 -3.14 3.48 8.81
C VAL A 161 -3.32 2.93 7.40
N ILE A 162 -4.44 2.28 7.14
CA ILE A 162 -4.85 1.88 5.80
C ILE A 162 -5.88 2.87 5.25
N ARG A 163 -5.76 3.22 3.98
CA ARG A 163 -6.77 3.90 3.18
C ARG A 163 -7.43 2.92 2.21
N GLY A 164 -8.69 2.61 2.43
CA GLY A 164 -9.57 1.93 1.48
C GLY A 164 -10.45 2.94 0.74
N ILE A 165 -10.75 2.68 -0.52
CA ILE A 165 -11.69 3.50 -1.30
C ILE A 165 -12.81 2.65 -1.87
N SER A 166 -14.01 3.22 -1.86
CA SER A 166 -15.16 2.72 -2.59
C SER A 166 -15.56 3.75 -3.63
N ILE A 167 -15.48 3.36 -4.89
CA ILE A 167 -15.93 4.18 -6.01
C ILE A 167 -17.45 4.05 -6.07
N TYR A 168 -18.13 5.20 -6.21
CA TYR A 168 -19.57 5.25 -6.45
C TYR A 168 -19.86 4.65 -7.82
N GLU A 169 -20.05 3.34 -7.89
CA GLU A 169 -20.84 2.76 -8.95
C GLU A 169 -22.30 2.83 -8.47
N GLU A 170 -23.20 3.33 -9.32
CA GLU A 170 -24.63 3.55 -9.05
C GLU A 170 -25.42 2.30 -8.60
N ASP A 171 -24.74 1.18 -8.35
CA ASP A 171 -25.26 -0.03 -7.74
C ASP A 171 -25.42 0.18 -6.23
N GLU A 172 -26.59 0.64 -5.78
CA GLU A 172 -27.33 0.41 -4.50
C GLU A 172 -26.58 0.25 -3.14
N LYS A 173 -25.25 0.30 -3.07
CA LYS A 173 -24.40 -0.23 -1.99
C LYS A 173 -23.79 0.86 -1.11
N PHE A 174 -24.05 2.13 -1.45
CA PHE A 174 -23.87 3.29 -0.59
C PHE A 174 -25.05 4.23 -0.81
N GLN A 175 -26.23 3.86 -0.30
CA GLN A 175 -27.33 4.81 -0.25
C GLN A 175 -27.15 5.72 0.97
N LEU A 176 -26.62 6.93 0.75
CA LEU A 176 -26.88 8.02 1.69
C LEU A 176 -28.31 8.50 1.49
N ASN A 177 -29.26 7.82 2.12
CA ASN A 177 -30.64 8.26 2.16
C ASN A 177 -30.78 9.40 3.18
N THR A 178 -30.65 10.65 2.73
CA THR A 178 -30.92 11.82 3.57
C THR A 178 -32.41 12.15 3.55
N ALA A 179 -33.20 11.33 4.23
CA ALA A 179 -34.61 11.63 4.54
C ALA A 179 -34.88 11.81 6.05
N SER A 180 -33.93 11.45 6.92
CA SER A 180 -34.12 11.45 8.39
C SER A 180 -32.89 11.82 9.24
N GLY A 181 -31.81 12.35 8.64
CA GLY A 181 -30.69 12.94 9.40
C GLY A 181 -29.62 11.96 9.92
N SER A 182 -29.65 10.68 9.54
CA SER A 182 -28.57 9.71 9.80
C SER A 182 -27.94 9.27 8.48
N SER A 183 -26.63 9.50 8.32
CA SER A 183 -25.88 9.01 7.15
C SER A 183 -25.40 7.59 7.41
N GLU A 184 -25.74 6.64 6.54
CA GLU A 184 -25.31 5.26 6.63
C GLU A 184 -24.11 5.03 5.68
N ALA A 185 -22.99 4.56 6.20
CA ALA A 185 -21.86 4.11 5.41
C ALA A 185 -21.42 2.71 5.84
N SER A 186 -21.24 1.82 4.87
CA SER A 186 -20.83 0.42 5.08
C SER A 186 -19.41 0.19 4.60
N ILE A 187 -18.64 -0.70 5.25
CA ILE A 187 -17.31 -1.10 4.77
C ILE A 187 -17.35 -2.53 4.25
N TYR A 188 -16.80 -2.74 3.06
CA TYR A 188 -16.82 -4.03 2.37
C TYR A 188 -15.40 -4.62 2.26
N PRO A 189 -15.24 -5.94 2.45
CA PRO A 189 -13.95 -6.62 2.30
C PRO A 189 -13.29 -6.36 0.93
N GLU A 190 -14.09 -6.20 -0.12
CA GLU A 190 -13.64 -6.03 -1.51
C GLU A 190 -13.23 -4.59 -1.86
N MET A 191 -13.37 -3.63 -0.94
CA MET A 191 -12.92 -2.26 -1.15
C MET A 191 -11.47 -2.23 -1.61
N ARG A 192 -11.16 -1.37 -2.58
CA ARG A 192 -9.82 -1.29 -3.12
C ARG A 192 -8.91 -0.60 -2.10
N LEU A 193 -7.74 -1.18 -1.85
CA LEU A 193 -6.69 -0.49 -1.12
C LEU A 193 -6.09 0.61 -1.99
N ASP A 194 -5.95 1.79 -1.41
CA ASP A 194 -5.39 2.95 -2.09
C ASP A 194 -4.11 3.45 -1.44
N GLY A 195 -4.00 3.31 -0.12
CA GLY A 195 -2.90 3.88 0.63
C GLY A 195 -2.60 3.13 1.92
N LEU A 196 -1.35 3.24 2.35
CA LEU A 196 -0.85 2.72 3.60
C LEU A 196 0.15 3.71 4.19
N TRP A 197 -0.01 4.04 5.46
CA TRP A 197 0.91 4.87 6.21
C TRP A 197 1.56 4.08 7.32
N PHE A 198 2.88 4.26 7.47
CA PHE A 198 3.66 3.87 8.64
C PHE A 198 4.07 5.14 9.38
N TYR A 199 3.82 5.17 10.68
CA TYR A 199 4.19 6.28 11.55
C TYR A 199 4.63 5.72 12.90
N ASN A 200 5.43 6.51 13.62
CA ASN A 200 5.83 6.17 14.96
C ASN A 200 5.19 7.19 15.87
N ASP A 201 4.00 6.85 16.33
CA ASP A 201 3.49 7.44 17.54
C ASP A 201 2.66 6.41 18.28
N SER A 202 3.16 6.03 19.46
CA SER A 202 2.39 5.33 20.47
C SER A 202 1.36 6.24 21.14
N SER A 203 1.39 7.54 20.87
CA SER A 203 0.37 8.49 21.29
C SER A 203 -0.73 8.57 20.23
N ASP A 204 -1.98 8.60 20.69
CA ASP A 204 -3.16 8.75 19.84
C ASP A 204 -3.11 10.06 19.01
N ASP A 205 -2.19 11.00 19.35
CA ASP A 205 -2.12 12.35 18.81
C ASP A 205 -1.63 12.40 17.35
N THR A 206 -0.61 11.65 16.91
CA THR A 206 -0.20 11.70 15.48
C THR A 206 -1.23 11.07 14.54
N ALA A 207 -1.88 9.98 14.96
CA ALA A 207 -3.01 9.44 14.22
C ALA A 207 -4.14 10.48 14.19
N SER A 208 -4.40 11.14 15.32
CA SER A 208 -5.36 12.23 15.45
C SER A 208 -4.97 13.49 14.67
N GLU A 209 -3.68 13.76 14.42
CA GLU A 209 -3.18 14.88 13.62
C GLU A 209 -3.23 14.56 12.13
N ILE A 210 -2.90 13.34 11.72
CA ILE A 210 -3.16 12.86 10.34
C ILE A 210 -4.67 12.93 10.08
N LEU A 211 -5.47 12.51 11.07
CA LEU A 211 -6.92 12.64 11.06
C LEU A 211 -7.35 14.10 11.03
N GLN A 212 -6.86 14.98 11.90
CA GLN A 212 -7.26 16.39 11.97
C GLN A 212 -6.76 17.20 10.78
N GLU A 213 -5.58 16.92 10.23
CA GLU A 213 -5.09 17.57 9.01
C GLU A 213 -5.99 17.18 7.83
N LYS A 214 -6.38 15.90 7.73
CA LYS A 214 -7.24 15.40 6.63
C LYS A 214 -8.73 15.68 6.85
N LEU A 215 -9.16 15.76 8.10
CA LEU A 215 -10.55 16.00 8.55
C LEU A 215 -10.74 17.40 9.11
N SER A 216 -9.80 18.33 8.93
CA SER A 216 -9.97 19.74 9.35
C SER A 216 -11.11 20.45 8.60
N ASN A 217 -11.70 19.77 7.60
CA ASN A 217 -12.94 20.14 6.92
C ASN A 217 -14.17 19.33 7.37
N SER A 218 -14.05 18.47 8.39
CA SER A 218 -15.08 17.53 8.86
C SER A 218 -15.49 17.87 10.30
N THR A 219 -16.79 18.09 10.50
CA THR A 219 -17.41 18.42 11.79
C THR A 219 -17.59 17.17 12.67
N GLU A 220 -17.17 17.32 13.94
CA GLU A 220 -17.39 16.51 15.14
C GLU A 220 -17.47 14.96 15.06
N TRP A 221 -16.62 14.34 15.89
CA TRP A 221 -16.59 12.92 16.18
C TRP A 221 -17.64 12.58 17.24
N THR A 222 -18.44 11.53 17.01
CA THR A 222 -19.24 10.95 18.09
C THR A 222 -18.57 9.67 18.57
N ASP A 223 -18.26 9.62 19.87
CA ASP A 223 -17.83 8.41 20.57
C ASP A 223 -18.95 7.36 20.52
N SER A 224 -19.02 6.55 19.47
CA SER A 224 -19.86 5.35 19.53
C SER A 224 -19.14 4.31 20.40
N GLN A 225 -19.45 4.30 21.69
CA GLN A 225 -18.89 3.40 22.69
C GLN A 225 -19.32 1.93 22.58
N GLU A 226 -19.95 1.48 21.49
CA GLU A 226 -20.31 0.07 21.37
C GLU A 226 -19.37 -0.69 20.43
N PRO A 227 -18.62 -1.70 20.94
CA PRO A 227 -17.88 -2.59 20.08
C PRO A 227 -18.92 -3.45 19.34
N ILE A 228 -19.19 -3.12 18.07
CA ILE A 228 -19.84 -4.04 17.14
C ILE A 228 -18.77 -5.07 16.71
N ALA A 229 -18.38 -5.87 17.70
CA ALA A 229 -17.52 -7.02 17.57
C ALA A 229 -18.33 -8.18 18.11
N ASN A 230 -18.97 -8.96 17.24
CA ASN A 230 -19.17 -10.37 17.52
C ASN A 230 -19.36 -11.23 16.26
N ASP A 231 -19.77 -10.69 15.10
CA ASP A 231 -19.82 -11.47 13.86
C ASP A 231 -19.38 -10.62 12.65
N TRP A 232 -18.09 -10.66 12.39
CA TRP A 232 -17.35 -9.89 11.39
C TRP A 232 -17.54 -10.49 9.96
N THR A 233 -18.79 -10.66 9.51
CA THR A 233 -19.12 -11.14 8.14
C THR A 233 -19.52 -10.02 7.17
N SER A 234 -19.66 -8.79 7.65
CA SER A 234 -19.86 -7.55 6.89
C SER A 234 -19.48 -6.37 7.79
N TYR A 235 -18.44 -5.61 7.47
CA TYR A 235 -17.79 -4.72 8.42
C TYR A 235 -18.54 -3.39 8.64
N GLY A 236 -19.54 -3.42 9.51
CA GLY A 236 -19.96 -2.28 10.36
C GLY A 236 -20.57 -1.05 9.69
N PHE A 237 -21.26 -0.27 10.52
CA PHE A 237 -22.03 0.93 10.19
C PHE A 237 -21.38 2.14 10.86
N TYR A 238 -21.13 3.21 10.12
CA TYR A 238 -20.54 4.43 10.68
C TYR A 238 -21.39 5.64 10.32
N ILE A 239 -21.83 6.37 11.33
CA ILE A 239 -22.69 7.54 11.16
C ILE A 239 -21.81 8.77 10.97
N ARG A 240 -21.96 9.44 9.82
CA ARG A 240 -21.56 10.84 9.67
C ARG A 240 -22.73 11.69 10.17
N VAL A 241 -22.58 12.31 11.34
CA VAL A 241 -23.51 13.34 11.83
C VAL A 241 -23.01 14.68 11.28
N PRO A 242 -23.85 15.48 10.60
CA PRO A 242 -23.45 16.81 10.08
C PRO A 242 -23.07 17.79 11.18
#